data_AF-A0A7S3BTU7-F1
#
_entry.id   AF-A0A7S3BTU7-F1
#
_cell.length_a   1.000
_cell.length_b   1.000
_cell.length_c   1.000
_cell.angle_alpha   90.00
_cell.angle_beta   90.00
_cell.angle_gamma   90.00
#
_symmetry.space_group_name_H-M   'P 1'
#
loop_
_entity.id
_entity.type
_entity.pdbx_description
1 polymer ?
#
loop_
_entity_poly.entity_id
_entity_poly.type
_entity_poly.pdbx_seq_one_letter_code
_entity_poly.pdbx_strand_id
1 'polypeptide(L)'
;MTDVALASGGASIAAATCADERFPPENTLDGGESTFWMTTGLFPQELVVALPREVSISKVRTVTSGVRRLGMEFSTQPTPKGFEKLFDVELPDKGPGGKQVESHKVSRLKARFLKFVIG
;
A
#
# COMPACT_ATOMS: atom_id res chain seq x y z
N MET A 1 10.45 11.33 10.93
CA MET A 1 9.06 11.10 10.48
C MET A 1 8.76 9.64 10.76
N THR A 2 7.71 9.34 11.53
CA THR A 2 7.40 7.97 11.95
C THR A 2 6.69 7.23 10.83
N ASP A 3 7.09 6.00 10.57
CA ASP A 3 6.35 5.11 9.69
C ASP A 3 5.17 4.49 10.44
N VAL A 4 3.95 4.88 10.04
CA VAL A 4 2.70 4.45 10.67
C VAL A 4 2.13 3.17 10.03
N ALA A 5 2.70 2.71 8.92
CA ALA A 5 2.29 1.51 8.22
C ALA A 5 3.02 0.25 8.73
N LEU A 6 3.99 0.39 9.64
CA LEU A 6 4.71 -0.76 10.18
C LEU A 6 3.81 -1.64 11.04
N ALA A 7 3.91 -2.96 10.86
CA ALA A 7 3.25 -3.94 11.70
C ALA A 7 3.66 -3.80 13.18
N SER A 8 4.94 -3.49 13.44
CA SER A 8 5.45 -3.19 14.79
C SER A 8 4.84 -1.93 15.41
N GLY A 9 4.30 -1.03 14.58
CA GLY A 9 3.52 0.15 14.98
C GLY A 9 2.02 -0.14 15.15
N GLY A 10 1.57 -1.38 14.94
CA GLY A 10 0.18 -1.79 15.06
C GLY A 10 -0.65 -1.68 13.79
N ALA A 11 -0.03 -1.47 12.63
CA ALA A 11 -0.72 -1.60 11.35
C ALA A 11 -0.97 -3.07 11.00
N SER A 12 -2.01 -3.36 10.23
CA SER A 12 -2.34 -4.71 9.79
C SER A 12 -2.98 -4.74 8.41
N ILE A 13 -3.02 -5.91 7.79
CA ILE A 13 -3.73 -6.13 6.53
C ILE A 13 -5.21 -6.41 6.85
N ALA A 14 -6.09 -5.55 6.35
CA ALA A 14 -7.54 -5.72 6.49
C ALA A 14 -8.14 -6.55 5.34
N ALA A 15 -7.55 -6.44 4.14
CA ALA A 15 -7.93 -7.22 2.97
C ALA A 15 -6.78 -7.24 1.96
N ALA A 16 -6.67 -8.32 1.21
CA ALA A 16 -5.82 -8.42 0.04
C ALA A 16 -6.54 -9.28 -1.01
N THR A 17 -6.43 -8.94 -2.29
CA THR A 17 -7.05 -9.72 -3.38
C THR A 17 -6.41 -11.09 -3.58
N CYS A 18 -5.18 -11.26 -3.12
CA CYS A 18 -4.51 -12.56 -3.09
C CYS A 18 -3.52 -12.64 -1.91
N ALA A 19 -3.23 -13.88 -1.51
CA ALA A 19 -2.24 -14.17 -0.49
C ALA A 19 -1.51 -15.48 -0.85
N ASP A 20 -0.19 -15.40 -1.00
CA ASP A 20 0.71 -16.56 -1.06
C ASP A 20 1.49 -16.59 0.25
N GLU A 21 1.47 -17.72 0.97
CA GLU A 21 2.13 -17.85 2.28
C GLU A 21 3.64 -17.58 2.23
N ARG A 22 4.28 -17.75 1.07
CA ARG A 22 5.72 -17.48 0.89
C ARG A 22 6.01 -15.99 0.70
N PHE A 23 5.05 -15.24 0.17
CA PHE A 23 5.17 -13.82 -0.15
C PHE A 23 3.90 -13.05 0.26
N PRO A 24 3.55 -13.07 1.55
CA PRO A 24 2.23 -12.67 1.99
C PRO A 24 2.05 -11.13 1.99
N PRO A 25 0.80 -10.62 2.01
CA PRO A 25 0.49 -9.20 2.08
C PRO A 25 1.21 -8.44 3.20
N GLU A 26 1.46 -9.10 4.33
CA GLU A 26 2.13 -8.58 5.52
C GLU A 26 3.59 -8.15 5.25
N ASN A 27 4.23 -8.69 4.20
CA ASN A 27 5.55 -8.22 3.75
C ASN A 27 5.55 -6.74 3.36
N THR A 28 4.40 -6.13 3.08
CA THR A 28 4.32 -4.68 2.82
C THR A 28 4.43 -3.82 4.08
N LEU A 29 4.32 -4.42 5.27
CA LEU A 29 4.27 -3.73 6.56
C LEU A 29 5.51 -3.99 7.45
N ASP A 30 6.48 -4.76 6.95
CA ASP A 30 7.66 -5.17 7.74
C ASP A 30 8.80 -4.12 7.72
N GLY A 31 8.70 -3.11 6.87
CA GLY A 31 9.70 -2.05 6.68
C GLY A 31 10.92 -2.47 5.86
N GLY A 32 10.95 -3.72 5.37
CA GLY A 32 11.98 -4.25 4.50
C GLY A 32 11.77 -3.85 3.05
N GLU A 33 12.88 -3.73 2.30
CA GLU A 33 12.83 -3.54 0.83
C GLU A 33 13.26 -4.80 0.07
N SER A 34 13.49 -5.90 0.78
CA SER A 34 13.90 -7.20 0.25
C SER A 34 12.78 -8.24 0.25
N THR A 35 11.70 -7.98 0.99
CA THR A 35 10.49 -8.78 1.11
C THR A 35 9.37 -8.07 0.34
N PHE A 36 8.51 -8.84 -0.32
CA PHE A 36 7.43 -8.31 -1.15
C PHE A 36 6.17 -9.14 -0.95
N TRP A 37 5.02 -8.48 -1.03
CA TRP A 37 3.77 -9.15 -1.35
C TRP A 37 3.78 -9.50 -2.84
N MET A 38 3.60 -10.77 -3.17
CA MET A 38 3.55 -11.21 -4.56
C MET A 38 2.11 -11.39 -5.01
N THR A 39 1.73 -10.67 -6.06
CA THR A 39 0.40 -10.78 -6.63
C THR A 39 0.36 -11.82 -7.76
N THR A 40 -0.76 -12.54 -7.88
CA THR A 40 -1.02 -13.47 -8.98
C THR A 40 -2.45 -13.31 -9.49
N GLY A 41 -2.70 -13.74 -10.73
CA GLY A 41 -4.02 -13.63 -11.36
C GLY A 41 -4.19 -12.37 -12.22
N LEU A 42 -5.46 -11.99 -12.45
CA LEU A 42 -5.81 -10.83 -13.27
C LEU A 42 -5.88 -9.56 -12.42
N PHE A 43 -5.53 -8.43 -13.03
CA PHE A 43 -5.69 -7.10 -12.43
C PHE A 43 -7.15 -6.62 -12.46
N PRO A 44 -7.53 -5.67 -11.58
CA PRO A 44 -6.71 -5.03 -10.55
C PRO A 44 -6.48 -5.90 -9.31
N GLN A 45 -5.34 -5.68 -8.64
CA GLN A 45 -5.05 -6.27 -7.34
C GLN A 45 -5.17 -5.18 -6.28
N GLU A 46 -5.76 -5.49 -5.13
CA GLU A 46 -6.03 -4.51 -4.07
C GLU A 46 -5.45 -4.97 -2.73
N LEU A 47 -4.94 -4.01 -1.97
CA LEU A 47 -4.43 -4.19 -0.62
C LEU A 47 -5.01 -3.11 0.29
N VAL A 48 -5.69 -3.52 1.37
CA VAL A 48 -6.20 -2.60 2.38
C VAL A 48 -5.37 -2.73 3.64
N VAL A 49 -4.69 -1.65 4.02
CA VAL A 49 -3.94 -1.51 5.27
C VAL A 49 -4.83 -0.82 6.30
N ALA A 50 -5.00 -1.44 7.47
CA ALA A 50 -5.60 -0.83 8.64
C ALA A 50 -4.51 -0.24 9.53
N LEU A 51 -4.68 1.02 9.91
CA LEU A 51 -3.82 1.70 10.87
C LEU A 51 -4.38 1.48 12.29
N PRO A 52 -3.55 1.52 13.35
CA PRO A 52 -4.01 1.26 14.71
C PRO A 52 -5.05 2.28 15.21
N ARG A 53 -5.02 3.49 14.64
CA ARG A 53 -5.95 4.60 14.88
C ARG A 53 -6.00 5.50 13.65
N GLU A 54 -6.86 6.52 13.67
CA GLU A 54 -6.75 7.60 12.69
C GLU A 54 -5.42 8.32 12.89
N VAL A 55 -4.61 8.42 11.83
CA VAL A 55 -3.30 9.06 11.85
C VAL A 55 -3.19 10.10 10.73
N SER A 56 -2.36 11.10 10.97
CA SER A 56 -2.00 12.09 9.97
C SER A 56 -0.82 11.61 9.13
N ILE A 57 -1.01 11.55 7.83
CA ILE A 57 -0.04 11.12 6.83
C ILE A 57 0.34 12.35 6.00
N SER A 58 1.64 12.61 5.85
CA SER A 58 2.17 13.70 5.01
C SER A 58 2.92 13.20 3.79
N LYS A 59 3.25 11.90 3.77
CA LYS A 59 4.04 11.26 2.73
C LYS A 59 3.70 9.78 2.66
N VAL A 60 3.61 9.25 1.46
CA VAL A 60 3.51 7.82 1.19
C VAL A 60 4.71 7.43 0.36
N ARG A 61 5.38 6.35 0.74
CA ARG A 61 6.50 5.77 0.01
C ARG A 61 6.15 4.34 -0.33
N THR A 62 6.37 3.93 -1.57
CA THR A 62 6.15 2.56 -2.03
C THR A 62 7.40 2.05 -2.73
N VAL A 63 7.63 0.74 -2.61
CA VAL A 63 8.67 0.02 -3.36
C VAL A 63 7.97 -1.13 -4.07
N THR A 64 7.98 -1.12 -5.39
CA THR A 64 7.29 -2.11 -6.24
C THR A 64 8.24 -2.67 -7.30
N SER A 65 7.81 -3.73 -7.99
CA SER A 65 8.50 -4.29 -9.14
C SER A 65 7.45 -4.83 -10.12
N GLY A 66 7.57 -4.49 -11.41
CA GLY A 66 6.65 -4.95 -12.45
C GLY A 66 5.24 -4.38 -12.36
N VAL A 67 5.01 -3.31 -11.59
CA VAL A 67 3.72 -2.63 -11.50
C VAL A 67 3.66 -1.54 -12.57
N ARG A 68 2.58 -1.48 -13.35
CA ARG A 68 2.41 -0.44 -14.38
C ARG A 68 1.68 0.78 -13.82
N ARG A 69 0.67 0.56 -12.99
CA ARG A 69 -0.19 1.60 -12.45
C ARG A 69 -0.41 1.38 -10.96
N LEU A 70 -0.26 2.45 -10.18
CA LEU A 70 -0.47 2.45 -8.74
C LEU A 70 -1.47 3.53 -8.35
N GLY A 71 -2.62 3.08 -7.84
CA GLY A 71 -3.63 3.91 -7.22
C GLY A 71 -3.56 3.83 -5.70
N MET A 72 -3.95 4.91 -5.04
CA MET A 72 -4.16 4.94 -3.60
C MET A 72 -5.46 5.64 -3.26
N GLU A 73 -6.21 5.02 -2.35
CA GLU A 73 -7.40 5.55 -1.72
C GLU A 73 -7.24 5.52 -0.20
N PHE A 74 -8.06 6.26 0.52
CA PHE A 74 -8.05 6.29 1.99
C PHE A 74 -9.45 6.35 2.56
N SER A 75 -9.60 5.99 3.84
CA SER A 75 -10.84 6.16 4.59
C SER A 75 -10.54 6.50 6.05
N THR A 76 -11.34 7.40 6.63
CA THR A 76 -11.35 7.76 8.07
C THR A 76 -12.46 7.04 8.85
N GLN A 77 -13.26 6.22 8.17
CA GLN A 77 -14.39 5.52 8.77
C GLN A 77 -13.92 4.48 9.80
N PRO A 78 -14.78 4.02 10.73
CA PRO A 78 -14.43 2.95 11.68
C PRO A 78 -14.23 1.56 11.04
N THR A 79 -14.75 1.37 9.83
CA THR A 79 -14.61 0.13 9.03
C THR A 79 -14.05 0.46 7.63
N PRO A 80 -13.44 -0.51 6.90
CA PRO A 80 -12.80 -0.25 5.60
C PRO A 80 -13.86 -0.03 4.50
N LYS A 81 -14.48 1.15 4.50
CA LYS A 81 -15.53 1.56 3.57
C LYS A 81 -15.42 3.05 3.25
N GLY A 82 -16.14 3.49 2.21
CA GLY A 82 -16.20 4.91 1.85
C GLY A 82 -14.84 5.47 1.48
N PHE A 83 -14.08 4.73 0.67
CA PHE A 83 -12.74 5.13 0.26
C PHE A 83 -12.80 6.32 -0.71
N GLU A 84 -11.91 7.28 -0.51
CA GLU A 84 -11.72 8.44 -1.36
C GLU A 84 -10.38 8.32 -2.09
N LYS A 85 -10.39 8.57 -3.40
CA LYS A 85 -9.20 8.51 -4.25
C LYS A 85 -8.22 9.62 -3.88
N LEU A 86 -6.96 9.26 -3.66
CA LEU A 86 -5.88 10.21 -3.35
C LEU A 86 -5.00 10.48 -4.57
N PHE A 87 -4.51 9.41 -5.21
CA PHE A 87 -3.73 9.52 -6.43
C PHE A 87 -3.84 8.24 -7.27
N ASP A 88 -3.37 8.35 -8.50
CA ASP A 88 -3.32 7.27 -9.47
C ASP A 88 -2.26 7.62 -10.52
N VAL A 89 -1.20 6.84 -10.57
CA VAL A 89 0.01 7.14 -11.33
C VAL A 89 0.47 5.95 -12.14
N GLU A 90 1.04 6.21 -13.31
CA GLU A 90 1.81 5.21 -14.05
C GLU A 90 3.25 5.17 -13.52
N LEU A 91 3.79 3.97 -13.37
CA LEU A 91 5.15 3.75 -12.92
C LEU A 91 6.06 3.41 -14.11
N PRO A 92 7.33 3.85 -14.10
CA PRO A 92 8.25 3.54 -15.17
C PRO A 92 8.56 2.04 -15.19
N ASP A 93 8.55 1.43 -16.38
CA ASP A 93 9.06 0.07 -16.55
C ASP A 93 10.57 0.04 -16.29
N LYS A 94 11.01 -0.88 -15.43
CA LYS A 94 12.41 -1.10 -15.05
C LYS A 94 12.93 -2.47 -15.49
N GLY A 95 12.16 -3.20 -16.29
CA GLY A 95 12.45 -4.57 -16.70
C GLY A 95 12.24 -5.58 -15.56
N PRO A 96 12.48 -6.88 -15.83
CA PRO A 96 12.25 -7.96 -14.87
C PRO A 96 13.05 -7.76 -13.57
N GLY A 97 12.34 -7.70 -12.44
CA GLY A 97 12.94 -7.51 -11.11
C GLY A 97 13.44 -6.10 -10.81
N GLY A 98 13.24 -5.14 -11.73
CA GLY A 98 13.63 -3.75 -11.54
C GLY A 98 12.77 -3.04 -10.49
N LYS A 99 13.40 -2.51 -9.45
CA LYS A 99 12.69 -1.78 -8.38
C LYS A 99 12.20 -0.42 -8.85
N GLN A 100 10.96 -0.11 -8.51
CA GLN A 100 10.30 1.18 -8.68
C GLN A 100 10.09 1.76 -7.27
N VAL A 101 10.61 2.97 -7.02
CA VAL A 101 10.52 3.63 -5.71
C VAL A 101 9.81 4.95 -5.89
N GLU A 102 8.57 5.02 -5.40
CA GLU A 102 7.76 6.23 -5.47
C GLU A 102 7.59 6.89 -4.11
N SER A 103 7.39 8.20 -4.15
CA SER A 103 7.31 9.03 -2.96
C SER A 103 6.35 10.19 -3.19
N HIS A 104 5.10 10.01 -2.77
CA HIS A 104 4.05 11.02 -2.91
C HIS A 104 3.93 11.85 -1.63
N LYS A 105 4.11 13.16 -1.74
CA LYS A 105 3.74 14.09 -0.65
C LYS A 105 2.22 14.27 -0.68
N VAL A 106 1.59 14.19 0.48
CA VAL A 106 0.14 14.34 0.62
C VAL A 106 -0.15 15.45 1.62
N SER A 107 -1.16 16.28 1.35
CA SER A 107 -1.49 17.45 2.16
C SER A 107 -2.16 17.04 3.49
N ARG A 108 -1.35 16.59 4.46
CA ARG A 108 -1.76 16.20 5.84
C ARG A 108 -3.08 15.43 5.87
N LEU A 109 -3.08 14.30 5.18
CA LEU A 109 -4.20 13.39 5.08
C LEU A 109 -4.48 12.71 6.42
N LYS A 110 -5.73 12.70 6.88
CA LYS A 110 -6.13 11.82 7.98
C LYS A 110 -6.67 10.51 7.41
N ALA A 111 -6.20 9.39 7.92
CA ALA A 111 -6.66 8.08 7.48
C ALA A 111 -6.65 7.06 8.61
N ARG A 112 -7.63 6.16 8.58
CA ARG A 112 -7.67 4.91 9.36
C ARG A 112 -7.37 3.70 8.49
N PHE A 113 -7.79 3.74 7.23
CA PHE A 113 -7.54 2.70 6.24
C PHE A 113 -6.90 3.31 4.99
N LEU A 114 -5.94 2.59 4.41
CA LEU A 114 -5.33 2.92 3.13
C LEU A 114 -5.61 1.76 2.18
N LYS A 115 -6.08 2.05 0.97
CA LYS A 115 -6.23 1.04 -0.08
C LYS A 115 -5.27 1.35 -1.21
N PHE A 116 -4.46 0.36 -1.58
CA PHE A 116 -3.64 0.40 -2.77
C PHE A 116 -4.30 -0.43 -3.86
N VAL A 117 -4.38 0.13 -5.07
CA VAL A 117 -4.93 -0.52 -6.26
C VAL A 117 -3.81 -0.63 -7.28
N ILE A 118 -3.50 -1.86 -7.69
CA ILE A 118 -2.35 -2.19 -8.54
C ILE A 118 -2.89 -2.68 -9.90
N GLY A 119 -2.32 -2.18 -10.99
CA GLY A 119 -2.65 -2.57 -12.36
C GLY A 119 -1.52 -2.34 -13.35
#